data_AF-A0A800JBB5-F1
#
_entry.id   AF-A0A800JBB5-F1
#
_cell.length_a   1.000
_cell.length_b   1.000
_cell.length_c   1.000
_cell.angle_alpha   90.00
_cell.angle_beta   90.00
_cell.angle_gamma   90.00
#
_symmetry.space_group_name_H-M   'P 1'
#
loop_
_entity.id
_entity.type
_entity.pdbx_description
1 polymer ?
#
loop_
_entity_poly.entity_id
_entity_poly.type
_entity_poly.pdbx_seq_one_letter_code
_entity_poly.pdbx_strand_id
1 'polypeptide(L)'
;MKKYLILLVLSLTFLPGCESSAPSRFIYPSEKAMEVRYLCRLPYLDAKAPHQSWSKSTPAWLIINESKVIIFFENDRTFVLPRTSEVTLPSGKYRCNL
;
A
#
# COMPACT_ATOMS: atom_id res chain seq x y z
N MET A 1 55.53 -12.18 -25.29
CA MET A 1 54.65 -11.67 -24.22
C MET A 1 53.32 -11.17 -24.80
N LYS A 2 52.44 -12.06 -25.30
CA LYS A 2 51.13 -11.68 -25.88
C LYS A 2 50.00 -12.68 -25.63
N LYS A 3 50.31 -13.85 -25.03
CA LYS A 3 49.33 -14.89 -24.73
C LYS A 3 48.76 -14.85 -23.30
N TYR A 4 49.43 -14.17 -22.37
CA TYR A 4 48.99 -14.08 -20.97
C TYR A 4 47.99 -12.94 -20.71
N LEU A 5 47.86 -11.98 -21.64
CA LEU A 5 46.96 -10.84 -21.45
C LEU A 5 45.48 -11.23 -21.68
N ILE A 6 45.23 -12.24 -22.51
CA ILE A 6 43.86 -12.66 -22.87
C ILE A 6 43.22 -13.49 -21.74
N LEU A 7 44.02 -14.19 -20.94
CA LEU A 7 43.53 -14.97 -19.79
C LEU A 7 43.11 -14.11 -18.59
N LEU A 8 43.57 -12.85 -18.51
CA LEU A 8 43.21 -11.95 -17.42
C LEU A 8 41.88 -11.22 -17.66
N VAL A 9 41.43 -11.13 -18.92
CA VAL A 9 40.20 -10.39 -19.27
C VAL A 9 38.96 -11.28 -19.15
N LEU A 10 39.10 -12.60 -19.25
CA LEU A 10 37.97 -13.54 -19.21
C LEU A 10 37.52 -13.92 -17.79
N SER A 11 38.33 -13.64 -16.75
CA SER A 11 38.00 -13.99 -15.36
C SER A 11 37.25 -12.88 -14.60
N LEU A 12 37.11 -11.68 -15.17
CA LEU A 12 36.44 -10.55 -14.50
C LEU A 12 34.92 -10.45 -14.76
N THR A 13 34.34 -11.27 -15.64
CA THR A 13 32.93 -11.14 -16.03
C THR A 13 31.96 -12.10 -15.34
N PHE A 14 32.43 -12.91 -14.37
CA PHE A 14 31.58 -13.90 -13.69
C PHE A 14 31.69 -13.80 -12.17
N LEU A 15 31.49 -12.61 -11.63
CA LEU A 15 30.84 -12.50 -10.33
C LEU A 15 29.34 -12.42 -10.63
N PRO A 16 28.56 -13.49 -10.46
CA PRO A 16 27.12 -13.31 -10.32
C PRO A 16 26.97 -12.43 -9.09
N GLY A 17 26.66 -11.16 -9.33
CA GLY A 17 26.26 -10.24 -8.28
C GLY A 17 25.20 -10.98 -7.48
N CYS A 18 25.54 -11.25 -6.22
CA CYS A 18 24.57 -11.64 -5.23
C CYS A 18 23.54 -10.52 -5.26
N GLU A 19 22.43 -10.72 -5.96
CA GLU A 19 21.27 -9.88 -5.79
C GLU A 19 20.98 -10.01 -4.30
N SER A 20 21.28 -8.93 -3.57
CA SER A 20 20.83 -8.77 -2.22
C SER A 20 19.32 -8.89 -2.32
N SER A 21 18.81 -10.10 -2.05
CA SER A 21 17.41 -10.32 -1.81
C SER A 21 17.05 -9.27 -0.77
N ALA A 22 16.21 -8.32 -1.19
CA ALA A 22 15.82 -7.22 -0.33
C ALA A 22 15.45 -7.84 1.00
N PRO A 23 16.08 -7.41 2.11
CA PRO A 23 15.96 -8.12 3.37
C PRO A 23 14.48 -8.30 3.62
N SER A 24 14.03 -9.55 3.81
CA SER A 24 12.66 -9.83 4.23
C SER A 24 12.54 -9.28 5.64
N ARG A 25 12.36 -7.96 5.73
CA ARG A 25 11.95 -7.29 6.94
C ARG A 25 10.67 -8.03 7.32
N PHE A 26 10.54 -8.50 8.54
CA PHE A 26 9.19 -8.70 9.05
C PHE A 26 8.58 -7.28 9.11
N ILE A 27 7.83 -6.95 8.05
CA ILE A 27 7.45 -5.61 7.61
C ILE A 27 6.21 -5.17 8.40
N TYR A 28 6.38 -4.70 9.63
CA TYR A 28 5.27 -3.94 10.23
C TYR A 28 4.97 -2.74 9.32
N PRO A 29 3.70 -2.53 8.93
CA PRO A 29 3.33 -1.37 8.13
C PRO A 29 3.67 -0.10 8.91
N SER A 30 4.08 0.96 8.19
CA SER A 30 4.25 2.27 8.81
C SER A 30 2.93 2.74 9.44
N GLU A 31 3.00 3.63 10.44
CA GLU A 31 1.80 4.18 11.10
C GLU A 31 0.79 4.73 10.09
N LYS A 32 1.27 5.47 9.07
CA LYS A 32 0.42 5.97 7.98
C LYS A 32 -0.25 4.85 7.20
N ALA A 33 0.46 3.76 6.89
CA ALA A 33 -0.11 2.61 6.20
C ALA A 33 -1.12 1.86 7.07
N MET A 34 -0.89 1.81 8.39
CA MET A 34 -1.83 1.24 9.35
C MET A 34 -3.10 2.09 9.46
N GLU A 35 -2.99 3.42 9.51
CA GLU A 35 -4.13 4.33 9.54
C GLU A 35 -4.97 4.23 8.26
N VAL A 36 -4.33 4.21 7.08
CA VAL A 36 -5.05 3.98 5.81
C VAL A 36 -5.81 2.65 5.86
N ARG A 37 -5.17 1.57 6.31
CA ARG A 37 -5.82 0.25 6.47
C ARG A 37 -7.00 0.32 7.41
N TYR A 38 -6.85 0.97 8.55
CA TYR A 38 -7.92 1.13 9.53
C TYR A 38 -9.12 1.88 8.92
N LEU A 39 -8.88 3.03 8.30
CA LEU A 39 -9.94 3.83 7.68
C LEU A 39 -10.64 3.08 6.54
N CYS A 40 -9.91 2.31 5.73
CA CYS A 40 -10.50 1.48 4.68
C CYS A 40 -11.36 0.32 5.23
N ARG A 41 -11.18 -0.08 6.50
CA ARG A 41 -11.98 -1.14 7.16
C ARG A 41 -13.22 -0.61 7.88
N LEU A 42 -13.25 0.68 8.23
CA LEU A 42 -14.39 1.30 8.94
C LEU A 42 -15.76 0.97 8.35
N PRO A 43 -15.97 0.96 7.02
CA PRO A 43 -17.29 0.62 6.47
C PRO A 43 -17.79 -0.74 6.97
N TYR A 44 -16.93 -1.76 7.03
CA TYR A 44 -17.33 -3.11 7.45
C TYR A 44 -17.64 -3.25 8.95
N LEU A 45 -17.26 -2.27 9.76
CA LEU A 45 -17.57 -2.23 11.19
C LEU A 45 -18.95 -1.61 11.48
N ASP A 46 -19.58 -0.97 10.48
CA ASP A 46 -20.91 -0.40 10.61
C ASP A 46 -21.97 -1.51 10.70
N ALA A 47 -22.88 -1.42 11.67
CA ALA A 47 -23.96 -2.40 11.85
C ALA A 47 -24.92 -2.49 10.63
N LYS A 48 -25.02 -1.42 9.83
CA LYS A 48 -25.80 -1.38 8.59
C LYS A 48 -25.05 -1.98 7.40
N ALA A 49 -23.76 -2.28 7.53
CA ALA A 49 -22.93 -2.80 6.45
C ALA A 49 -23.58 -3.98 5.72
N PRO A 50 -24.18 -5.01 6.36
CA PRO A 50 -24.77 -6.15 5.65
C PRO A 50 -25.85 -5.78 4.62
N HIS A 51 -26.51 -4.63 4.77
CA HIS A 51 -27.56 -4.15 3.86
C HIS A 51 -27.04 -3.15 2.82
N GLN A 52 -25.77 -2.76 2.88
CA GLN A 52 -25.19 -1.81 1.96
C GLN A 52 -24.79 -2.48 0.65
N SER A 53 -24.97 -1.75 -0.45
CA SER A 53 -24.59 -2.21 -1.79
C SER A 53 -23.08 -2.45 -1.96
N TRP A 54 -22.24 -1.77 -1.18
CA TRP A 54 -20.78 -1.94 -1.18
C TRP A 54 -20.27 -3.05 -0.26
N SER A 55 -21.13 -3.69 0.53
CA SER A 55 -20.75 -4.65 1.59
C SER A 55 -19.93 -5.85 1.12
N LYS A 56 -20.10 -6.24 -0.15
CA LYS A 56 -19.39 -7.36 -0.79
C LYS A 56 -18.28 -6.90 -1.75
N SER A 57 -18.05 -5.59 -1.87
CA SER A 57 -17.03 -5.01 -2.74
C SER A 57 -15.78 -4.70 -1.94
N THR A 58 -14.62 -4.74 -2.58
CA THR A 58 -13.34 -4.31 -1.99
C THR A 58 -13.23 -2.78 -2.04
N PRO A 59 -12.75 -2.09 -0.97
CA PRO A 59 -12.37 -0.69 -1.06
C PRO A 59 -11.10 -0.55 -1.89
N ALA A 60 -11.14 0.35 -2.86
CA ALA A 60 -10.03 0.63 -3.78
C ALA A 60 -9.25 1.86 -3.36
N TRP A 61 -9.94 2.94 -2.98
CA TRP A 61 -9.33 4.24 -2.69
C TRP A 61 -9.92 4.88 -1.44
N LEU A 62 -9.06 5.58 -0.72
CA LEU A 62 -9.39 6.46 0.39
C LEU A 62 -9.07 7.89 -0.03
N ILE A 63 -10.05 8.79 0.04
CA ILE A 63 -9.88 10.21 -0.23
C ILE A 63 -10.15 10.97 1.05
N ILE A 64 -9.16 11.76 1.47
CA ILE A 64 -9.24 12.60 2.66
C ILE A 64 -9.27 14.05 2.22
N ASN A 65 -10.29 14.77 2.67
CA ASN A 65 -10.42 16.21 2.52
C ASN A 65 -10.36 16.88 3.92
N GLU A 66 -10.54 18.19 3.99
CA GLU A 66 -10.54 18.97 5.23
C GLU A 66 -11.65 18.56 6.20
N SER A 67 -12.82 18.17 5.68
CA SER A 67 -14.00 17.88 6.50
C SER A 67 -14.46 16.42 6.48
N LYS A 68 -14.01 15.62 5.51
CA LYS A 68 -14.56 14.29 5.24
C LYS A 68 -13.48 13.29 4.83
N VAL A 69 -13.76 12.04 5.13
CA VAL A 69 -13.03 10.87 4.65
C VAL A 69 -14.00 10.04 3.80
N ILE A 70 -13.61 9.74 2.57
CA ILE A 70 -14.41 9.03 1.58
C ILE A 70 -13.69 7.75 1.19
N ILE A 71 -14.35 6.60 1.36
CA ILE A 71 -13.88 5.30 0.90
C ILE A 71 -14.63 4.95 -0.39
N PHE A 72 -13.90 4.77 -1.49
CA PHE A 72 -14.41 4.30 -2.77
C PHE A 72 -14.19 2.80 -2.91
N PHE A 73 -15.21 2.11 -3.38
CA PHE A 73 -15.21 0.67 -3.64
C PHE A 73 -15.07 0.39 -5.13
N GLU A 74 -14.63 -0.82 -5.47
CA GLU A 74 -14.46 -1.27 -6.87
C GLU A 74 -15.77 -1.24 -7.68
N ASN A 75 -16.93 -1.28 -7.02
CA ASN A 75 -18.25 -1.18 -7.65
C ASN A 75 -18.75 0.28 -7.78
N ASP A 76 -17.86 1.27 -7.76
CA ASP A 76 -18.12 2.71 -7.84
C ASP A 76 -19.02 3.28 -6.72
N ARG A 77 -19.24 2.52 -5.65
CA ARG A 77 -19.95 3.00 -4.45
C ARG A 77 -19.00 3.62 -3.46
N THR A 78 -19.56 4.42 -2.56
CA THR A 78 -18.78 5.15 -1.56
C THR A 78 -19.35 5.02 -0.16
N PHE A 79 -18.46 5.02 0.83
CA PHE A 79 -18.78 5.25 2.23
C PHE A 79 -18.13 6.56 2.69
N VAL A 80 -18.88 7.40 3.40
CA VAL A 80 -18.43 8.74 3.81
C VAL A 80 -18.55 8.88 5.30
N LEU A 81 -17.47 9.32 5.95
CA LEU A 81 -17.44 9.65 7.37
C LEU A 81 -16.86 11.07 7.58
N PRO A 82 -17.27 11.77 8.65
CA PRO A 82 -16.68 13.06 8.99
C PRO A 82 -15.20 12.88 9.36
N ARG A 83 -14.37 13.86 9.00
CA ARG A 83 -12.99 13.89 9.45
C ARG A 83 -12.95 14.32 10.92
N THR A 84 -12.36 13.47 11.76
CA THR A 84 -12.16 13.75 13.19
C THR A 84 -10.70 14.15 13.45
N SER A 85 -10.42 14.67 14.65
CA SER A 85 -9.05 14.98 15.10
C SER A 85 -8.17 13.74 15.26
N GLU A 86 -8.77 12.54 15.24
CA GLU A 86 -8.06 11.26 15.31
C GLU A 86 -7.42 10.87 13.97
N VAL A 87 -7.89 11.46 12.86
CA VAL A 87 -7.32 11.23 11.52
C VAL A 87 -6.11 12.12 11.31
N THR A 88 -4.92 11.53 11.40
CA THR A 88 -3.63 12.22 11.27
C THR A 88 -3.15 12.32 9.82
N LEU A 89 -3.72 11.50 8.92
CA LEU A 89 -3.38 11.53 7.50
C LEU A 89 -3.69 12.91 6.87
N PRO A 90 -2.76 13.47 6.08
CA PRO A 90 -3.03 14.71 5.36
C PRO A 90 -4.14 14.52 4.32
N SER A 91 -4.66 15.63 3.81
CA SER A 91 -5.60 15.58 2.69
C SER A 91 -4.91 14.99 1.46
N GLY A 92 -5.60 14.09 0.75
CA GLY A 92 -5.01 13.38 -0.38
C GLY A 92 -5.78 12.11 -0.75
N LYS A 93 -5.20 11.38 -1.71
CA LYS A 93 -5.72 10.10 -2.21
C LYS A 93 -4.74 8.97 -1.83
N TYR A 94 -5.27 7.93 -1.22
CA TYR A 94 -4.52 6.77 -0.71
C TYR A 94 -5.12 5.49 -1.27
N ARG A 95 -4.26 4.51 -1.57
CA ARG A 95 -4.72 3.18 -2.01
C ARG A 95 -5.09 2.35 -0.79
N CYS A 96 -6.27 1.75 -0.82
CA CYS A 96 -6.66 0.76 0.19
C CYS A 96 -5.92 -0.55 -0.09
N ASN A 97 -5.03 -0.95 0.81
CA ASN A 97 -4.33 -2.23 0.79
C ASN A 97 -4.72 -3.02 2.04
N LEU A 98 -5.92 -3.61 2.01
CA LEU A 98 -6.53 -4.34 3.12
C LEU A 98 -5.77 -5.61 3.53
#